data_AF-A0A661E5K5-F1
#
_entry.id   AF-A0A661E5K5-F1
#
_cell.length_a   1.000
_cell.length_b   1.000
_cell.length_c   1.000
_cell.angle_alpha   90.00
_cell.angle_beta   90.00
_cell.angle_gamma   90.00
#
_symmetry.space_group_name_H-M   'P 1'
#
loop_
_entity.id
_entity.type
_entity.pdbx_description
1 polymer ?
#
loop_
_entity_poly.entity_id
_entity_poly.type
_entity_poly.pdbx_seq_one_letter_code
_entity_poly.pdbx_strand_id
1 'polypeptide(L)' 'MTTDDNGNKGNFDDDIYTREEFNSGLPKNKFPSTEDDPRTVYAAVHDELMLDGNARQNLATFCQTWEEPEIHQLM' A
#
# COMPACT_ATOMS: atom_id res chain seq x y z
N MET A 1 45.27 14.19 -2.92
CA MET A 1 44.20 13.46 -2.23
C MET A 1 42.88 14.08 -2.65
N THR A 2 42.33 13.61 -3.77
CA THR A 2 40.97 13.92 -4.20
C THR A 2 40.14 12.71 -3.81
N THR A 3 39.49 12.77 -2.66
CA THR A 3 38.49 11.78 -2.28
C THR A 3 37.18 12.15 -2.95
N ASP A 4 36.89 11.40 -4.00
CA ASP A 4 35.57 10.86 -4.35
C ASP A 4 34.49 11.16 -3.31
N ASP A 5 33.68 12.18 -3.56
CA ASP A 5 32.36 12.31 -2.94
C ASP A 5 31.33 12.29 -4.06
N ASN A 6 31.28 11.14 -4.74
CA ASN A 6 30.17 10.77 -5.61
C ASN A 6 29.03 10.34 -4.69
N GLY A 7 28.50 11.33 -3.95
CA GLY A 7 27.36 11.18 -3.07
C GLY A 7 26.21 10.65 -3.90
N ASN A 8 25.90 9.38 -3.66
CA ASN A 8 24.67 8.72 -4.07
C ASN A 8 23.51 9.66 -3.71
N LYS A 9 23.05 10.46 -4.67
CA LYS A 9 21.79 11.19 -4.58
C LYS A 9 20.72 10.12 -4.56
N GLY A 10 20.40 9.60 -3.37
CA GLY A 10 19.21 8.81 -3.18
C GLY A 10 18.07 9.62 -3.79
N ASN A 11 17.42 9.06 -4.81
CA ASN A 11 16.25 9.65 -5.44
C ASN A 11 15.23 9.93 -4.34
N PHE A 12 15.13 11.19 -3.90
CA PHE A 12 14.04 11.62 -3.02
C PHE A 12 12.67 11.37 -3.66
N ASP A 13 12.63 11.20 -4.99
CA ASP A 13 11.45 10.88 -5.80
C ASP A 13 11.06 9.38 -5.78
N ASP A 14 11.88 8.50 -5.19
CA ASP A 14 11.56 7.06 -5.07
C ASP A 14 10.73 6.72 -3.82
N ASP A 15 10.55 7.67 -2.88
CA ASP A 15 9.70 7.46 -1.71
C ASP A 15 8.21 7.61 -2.08
N ILE A 16 7.50 6.48 -2.03
CA ILE A 16 6.09 6.35 -2.38
C ILE A 16 5.22 7.31 -1.54
N TYR A 17 5.59 7.55 -0.27
CA TYR A 17 4.80 8.36 0.65
C TYR A 17 5.05 9.88 0.51
N THR A 18 6.05 10.28 -0.27
CA THR A 18 6.39 11.69 -0.52
C THR A 18 5.69 12.24 -1.79
N ARG A 19 5.01 11.38 -2.57
CA ARG A 19 4.33 11.75 -3.82
C ARG A 19 3.06 12.57 -3.56
N GLU A 20 2.86 13.63 -4.34
CA GLU A 20 1.66 14.49 -4.23
C GLU A 20 0.35 13.72 -4.46
N GLU A 21 0.39 12.68 -5.31
CA GLU A 21 -0.75 11.81 -5.63
C GLU A 21 -1.34 11.12 -4.39
N PHE A 22 -0.51 10.83 -3.38
CA PHE A 22 -0.96 10.19 -2.14
C PHE A 22 -1.78 11.13 -1.25
N ASN A 23 -1.56 12.44 -1.36
CA ASN A 23 -2.25 13.44 -0.52
C ASN A 23 -3.72 13.63 -0.90
N SER A 24 -4.11 13.33 -2.14
CA SER A 24 -5.49 13.52 -2.62
C SER A 24 -6.44 12.33 -2.35
N GLY A 25 -5.91 11.20 -1.86
CA GLY A 25 -6.67 9.96 -1.69
C GLY A 25 -7.15 9.34 -3.01
N LEU A 26 -7.62 8.08 -2.95
CA LEU A 26 -8.09 7.37 -4.15
C LEU A 26 -9.45 7.91 -4.65
N PRO A 27 -9.68 7.95 -5.97
CA PRO A 27 -10.94 8.43 -6.55
C PRO A 27 -12.11 7.50 -6.21
N LYS A 28 -13.16 8.05 -5.57
CA LYS A 28 -14.30 7.25 -5.07
C LYS A 28 -15.51 7.18 -6.00
N ASN A 29 -15.64 8.13 -6.92
CA ASN A 29 -16.89 8.37 -7.67
C ASN A 29 -16.74 8.24 -9.20
N LYS A 30 -15.52 8.09 -9.71
CA LYS A 30 -15.22 8.06 -11.14
C LYS A 30 -14.08 7.10 -11.41
N PHE A 31 -14.09 6.50 -12.59
CA PHE A 31 -12.96 5.71 -13.07
C PHE A 31 -11.80 6.66 -13.48
N PRO A 32 -10.54 6.37 -13.11
CA PRO A 32 -9.39 7.17 -13.53
C PRO A 32 -9.24 7.18 -15.06
N SER A 33 -8.88 8.34 -15.63
CA SER A 33 -8.60 8.45 -17.08
C SER A 33 -7.19 8.01 -17.47
N THR A 34 -6.30 7.89 -16.49
CA THR A 34 -4.88 7.57 -16.65
C THR A 34 -4.51 6.46 -15.68
N GLU A 35 -3.43 5.73 -16.01
CA GLU A 35 -2.84 4.72 -15.13
C GLU A 35 -1.92 5.38 -14.09
N ASP A 36 -1.82 4.79 -12.91
CA ASP A 36 -0.94 5.21 -11.81
C ASP A 36 0.12 4.12 -11.52
N ASP A 37 1.19 4.49 -10.81
CA ASP A 37 2.23 3.53 -10.40
C ASP A 37 1.64 2.42 -9.52
N PRO A 38 1.80 1.13 -9.87
CA PRO A 38 1.17 0.02 -9.15
C PRO A 38 1.60 -0.05 -7.68
N ARG A 39 2.80 0.41 -7.33
CA ARG A 39 3.27 0.42 -5.94
C ARG A 39 2.57 1.50 -5.12
N THR A 40 2.39 2.69 -5.69
CA THR A 40 1.60 3.78 -5.07
C THR A 40 0.16 3.32 -4.82
N VAL A 41 -0.49 2.74 -5.82
CA VAL A 41 -1.89 2.30 -5.71
C VAL A 41 -2.03 1.19 -4.66
N TYR A 42 -1.11 0.21 -4.65
CA TYR A 42 -1.11 -0.85 -3.63
C TYR A 42 -0.99 -0.28 -2.22
N ALA A 43 -0.04 0.64 -2.00
CA ALA A 43 0.15 1.28 -0.69
C ALA A 43 -1.09 2.06 -0.26
N ALA A 44 -1.69 2.84 -1.15
CA ALA A 44 -2.90 3.61 -0.85
C ALA A 44 -4.09 2.72 -0.45
N VAL A 45 -4.31 1.61 -1.17
CA VAL A 45 -5.37 0.64 -0.83
C VAL A 45 -5.05 -0.08 0.48
N HIS A 46 -3.81 -0.52 0.66
CA HIS A 46 -3.39 -1.24 1.87
C HIS A 46 -3.53 -0.38 3.13
N ASP A 47 -3.18 0.91 3.04
CA ASP A 47 -3.31 1.87 4.12
C ASP A 47 -4.79 2.14 4.47
N GLU A 48 -5.69 2.25 3.47
CA GLU A 48 -7.13 2.38 3.74
C GLU A 48 -7.69 1.14 4.44
N LEU A 49 -7.23 -0.07 4.07
CA LEU A 49 -7.64 -1.33 4.72
C LEU A 49 -7.18 -1.45 6.19
N MET A 50 -6.18 -0.69 6.63
CA MET A 50 -5.79 -0.67 8.05
C MET A 50 -6.92 -0.13 8.96
N LEU A 51 -7.90 0.58 8.39
CA LEU A 51 -9.06 1.11 9.12
C LEU A 51 -10.14 0.05 9.40
N ASP A 52 -10.10 -1.12 8.75
CA ASP A 52 -11.10 -2.19 8.92
C ASP A 52 -10.95 -2.94 10.26
N GLY A 53 -9.82 -2.76 10.95
CA GLY A 53 -9.53 -3.41 12.21
C GLY A 53 -9.11 -4.88 12.06
N ASN A 54 -8.85 -5.54 13.20
CA ASN A 54 -8.36 -6.91 13.19
C ASN A 54 -9.52 -7.92 13.17
N ALA A 55 -9.65 -8.67 12.06
CA ALA A 55 -10.69 -9.69 11.90
C ALA A 55 -10.69 -10.76 13.01
N ARG A 56 -9.54 -11.12 13.59
CA ARG A 56 -9.47 -12.10 14.69
C ARG A 56 -10.03 -11.57 16.01
N GLN A 57 -10.15 -10.26 16.15
CA GLN A 57 -10.76 -9.61 17.32
C GLN A 57 -12.25 -9.34 17.10
N ASN A 58 -12.79 -9.63 15.93
CA ASN A 58 -14.22 -9.49 15.64
C ASN A 58 -15.00 -10.68 16.23
N LEU A 59 -15.64 -10.45 17.39
CA LEU A 59 -16.50 -11.44 18.05
C LEU A 59 -17.98 -11.36 17.63
N ALA A 60 -18.33 -10.45 16.73
CA ALA A 60 -19.71 -10.24 16.29
C ALA A 60 -20.07 -11.05 15.02
N THR A 61 -19.08 -11.53 14.28
CA THR A 61 -19.29 -12.31 13.05
C THR A 61 -19.39 -13.81 13.32
N PHE A 62 -20.15 -14.52 12.49
CA PHE A 62 -20.19 -15.98 12.43
C PHE A 62 -19.25 -16.57 11.35
N CYS A 63 -18.65 -15.72 10.52
CA CYS A 63 -17.74 -16.16 9.45
C CYS A 63 -16.37 -16.55 10.00
N GLN A 64 -15.66 -17.41 9.26
CA GLN A 64 -14.27 -17.79 9.57
C GLN A 64 -13.34 -16.59 9.38
N THR A 65 -12.46 -16.33 10.35
CA THR A 65 -11.47 -15.22 10.33
C THR A 65 -10.01 -15.69 10.41
N TRP A 66 -9.79 -17.01 10.35
CA TRP A 66 -8.48 -17.64 10.31
C TRP A 66 -8.49 -18.88 9.44
N GLU A 67 -7.44 -19.08 8.65
CA GLU A 67 -7.28 -20.27 7.82
C GLU A 67 -5.83 -20.74 7.87
N GLU A 68 -5.63 -22.03 7.65
CA GLU A 68 -4.31 -22.65 7.54
C GLU A 68 -3.55 -22.14 6.29
N PRO A 69 -2.20 -22.07 6.34
CA PRO A 69 -1.38 -21.61 5.21
C PRO A 69 -1.57 -22.43 3.92
N GLU A 70 -1.93 -23.71 4.04
CA GLU A 70 -2.21 -24.59 2.90
C GLU A 70 -3.48 -24.15 2.16
N ILE A 71 -4.48 -23.65 2.87
CA ILE A 71 -5.71 -23.11 2.26
C ILE A 71 -5.40 -21.80 1.51
N HIS A 72 -4.54 -20.94 2.06
CA HIS A 72 -4.07 -19.73 1.38
C HIS A 72 -3.29 -20.01 0.08
N GLN A 73 -2.70 -21.20 -0.08
CA GLN A 73 -2.02 -21.58 -1.33
C GLN A 73 -2.97 -22.10 -2.40
N LEU A 74 -4.16 -22.57 -2.01
CA LEU A 74 -5.18 -23.07 -2.93
C LEU A 74 -6.03 -21.95 -3.54
N MET A 75 -6.15 -20.81 -2.85
CA MET A 75 -6.84 -19.61 -3.32
C MET A 75 -5.92 -18.69 -4.10
#